data_AF-A0A7R9BHC8-F1
#
_entry.id   AF-A0A7R9BHC8-F1
#
_cell.length_a   1.000
_cell.length_b   1.000
_cell.length_c   1.000
_cell.angle_alpha   90.00
_cell.angle_beta   90.00
_cell.angle_gamma   90.00
#
_symmetry.space_group_name_H-M   'P 1'
#
loop_
_entity.id
_entity.type
_entity.pdbx_description
1 polymer ?
#
loop_
_entity_poly.entity_id
_entity_poly.type
_entity_poly.pdbx_seq_one_letter_code
_entity_poly.pdbx_strand_id
1 'polypeptide(L)'
;MPRIDYDVKLDFKDVLLRPKRSTLKSRSDVDLQRTYNFRNSLNAYHGVPIIAANMDTVGTFEMAIALAKTENSLDAGRVSNVNVLSCKYGLFTCIHKHYTINDWKKFASQHPDVLKTVAVSSGTAEGDVDKMVEILSLLPDVGFICLDVANGYSEHFVELVRKVRKLFPKKTIMAGNVVTGEMVEELILSGADIVKVGIGPGSVCTTRKKTGVGYPQLSAVIECADAAHGLNGHIISDGGCTCAGDVAKAFGAGADFVMIGGMFAGHDQSGGEIIERDGKMLKLFYGMASSTAMHKHHGKVADYRASEGKTVEIPYRGDVEETVQDILGGLRSACTYTGAGQLKELPKRTTFIRVTQQTNETFAGFQPEKSLHLASMEVNVESQSESEARSANERTVKSDSVSTNNIQKPNKKLIRVLTVIGYVISVSLAGVMLSLYYVFLWKPTVNTVRYDNRLPLAEPLVWTVEPSLPATVPAPVLQIPPQSAAGVVEGDVNLVTKEPDVDGNSEDMITSSQELLENPGRPDRDPVDA
;
A
#
# COMPACT_ATOMS: atom_id res chain seq x y z
N MET A 1 7.46 -35.07 0.10
CA MET A 1 6.12 -34.87 -0.51
C MET A 1 5.75 -33.39 -0.40
N PRO A 2 5.05 -32.81 -1.39
CA PRO A 2 4.56 -31.44 -1.26
C PRO A 2 3.57 -31.35 -0.11
N ARG A 3 3.63 -30.26 0.67
CA ARG A 3 2.67 -29.95 1.73
C ARG A 3 1.57 -29.06 1.15
N ILE A 4 0.32 -29.42 1.38
CA ILE A 4 -0.83 -28.54 1.11
C ILE A 4 -1.13 -27.79 2.40
N ASP A 5 -1.18 -26.46 2.33
CA ASP A 5 -1.70 -25.62 3.41
C ASP A 5 -3.24 -25.54 3.27
N TYR A 6 -3.96 -25.96 4.31
CA TYR A 6 -5.42 -25.94 4.35
C TYR A 6 -5.97 -24.67 5.01
N ASP A 7 -5.10 -23.85 5.60
CA ASP A 7 -5.52 -22.61 6.25
C ASP A 7 -6.02 -21.61 5.20
N VAL A 8 -7.16 -20.99 5.49
CA VAL A 8 -7.74 -20.01 4.58
C VAL A 8 -6.86 -18.76 4.53
N LYS A 9 -6.30 -18.49 3.36
CA LYS A 9 -5.59 -17.24 3.06
C LYS A 9 -6.53 -16.24 2.39
N LEU A 10 -6.39 -14.96 2.71
CA LEU A 10 -7.33 -13.89 2.39
C LEU A 10 -6.64 -12.79 1.58
N ASP A 11 -7.36 -12.23 0.61
CA ASP A 11 -7.06 -10.95 -0.04
C ASP A 11 -7.89 -9.84 0.63
N PHE A 12 -7.62 -8.57 0.30
CA PHE A 12 -8.35 -7.42 0.87
C PHE A 12 -9.87 -7.50 0.66
N LYS A 13 -10.31 -8.09 -0.45
CA LYS A 13 -11.74 -8.24 -0.77
C LYS A 13 -12.49 -9.23 0.12
N ASP A 14 -11.77 -10.11 0.80
CA ASP A 14 -12.39 -11.18 1.58
C ASP A 14 -12.75 -10.72 3.00
N VAL A 15 -12.48 -9.45 3.35
CA VAL A 15 -12.77 -8.89 4.68
C VAL A 15 -13.33 -7.47 4.65
N LEU A 16 -13.99 -7.09 5.75
CA LEU A 16 -14.34 -5.71 6.12
C LEU A 16 -13.78 -5.37 7.51
N LEU A 17 -13.59 -4.08 7.78
CA LEU A 17 -13.24 -3.57 9.10
C LEU A 17 -14.52 -3.48 9.97
N ARG A 18 -14.53 -4.13 11.13
CA ARG A 18 -15.63 -4.00 12.10
C ARG A 18 -15.62 -2.59 12.72
N PRO A 19 -16.71 -1.81 12.63
CA PRO A 19 -16.80 -0.54 13.35
C PRO A 19 -16.72 -0.74 14.86
N LYS A 20 -16.11 0.22 15.55
CA LYS A 20 -15.96 0.26 17.01
C LYS A 20 -16.42 1.61 17.54
N ARG A 21 -16.70 1.68 18.84
CA ARG A 21 -17.04 2.93 19.51
C ARG A 21 -15.91 3.95 19.30
N SER A 22 -16.26 5.13 18.82
CA SER A 22 -15.33 6.24 18.57
C SER A 22 -15.74 7.47 19.36
N THR A 23 -14.77 8.25 19.81
CA THR A 23 -14.98 9.58 20.42
C THR A 23 -14.66 10.71 19.44
N LEU A 24 -14.19 10.39 18.24
CA LEU A 24 -13.86 11.35 17.19
C LEU A 24 -15.16 11.97 16.64
N LYS A 25 -15.16 13.29 16.43
CA LYS A 25 -16.33 14.01 15.93
C LYS A 25 -16.24 14.24 14.42
N SER A 26 -15.03 14.41 13.92
CA SER A 26 -14.76 14.68 12.50
C SER A 26 -13.65 13.79 11.96
N ARG A 27 -13.68 13.56 10.65
CA ARG A 27 -12.56 12.94 9.91
C ARG A 27 -11.32 13.82 9.93
N SER A 28 -11.48 15.14 10.02
CA SER A 28 -10.35 16.09 10.13
C SER A 28 -9.54 15.92 11.42
N ASP A 29 -10.13 15.31 12.45
CA ASP A 29 -9.48 15.10 13.75
C ASP A 29 -8.47 13.93 13.71
N VAL A 30 -8.41 13.18 12.59
CA VAL A 30 -7.54 12.03 12.43
C VAL A 30 -6.17 12.45 11.92
N ASP A 31 -5.14 12.13 12.70
CA ASP A 31 -3.74 12.25 12.29
C ASP A 31 -3.29 11.01 11.51
N LEU A 32 -2.86 11.22 10.26
CA LEU A 32 -2.35 10.16 9.40
C LEU A 32 -0.82 10.03 9.42
N GLN A 33 -0.12 10.93 10.11
CA GLN A 33 1.33 10.88 10.18
C GLN A 33 1.80 9.71 11.05
N ARG A 34 2.96 9.16 10.69
CA ARG A 34 3.65 8.13 11.45
C ARG A 34 5.09 8.57 11.68
N THR A 35 5.59 8.25 12.87
CA THR A 35 7.01 8.32 13.18
C THR A 35 7.54 6.91 13.37
N TYR A 36 8.59 6.57 12.63
CA TYR A 36 9.27 5.27 12.72
C TYR A 36 10.75 5.48 12.99
N ASN A 37 11.33 4.58 13.80
CA ASN A 37 12.77 4.47 13.99
C ASN A 37 13.21 3.16 13.36
N PHE A 38 14.11 3.22 12.40
CA PHE A 38 14.53 2.05 11.65
C PHE A 38 15.64 1.29 12.36
N ARG A 39 15.49 -0.04 12.40
CA ARG A 39 16.35 -0.96 13.15
C ARG A 39 17.83 -0.85 12.78
N ASN A 40 18.14 -0.90 11.49
CA ASN A 40 19.49 -1.12 11.00
C ASN A 40 20.17 0.18 10.58
N SER A 41 19.43 1.12 10.00
CA SER A 41 19.96 2.44 9.64
C SER A 41 20.04 3.41 10.82
N LEU A 42 19.25 3.17 11.88
CA LEU A 42 19.05 4.07 13.02
C LEU A 42 18.47 5.44 12.64
N ASN A 43 17.98 5.60 11.42
CA ASN A 43 17.29 6.81 10.99
C ASN A 43 15.84 6.81 11.46
N ALA A 44 15.27 8.02 11.47
CA ALA A 44 13.85 8.22 11.68
C ALA A 44 13.14 8.62 10.39
N TYR A 45 11.88 8.21 10.27
CA TYR A 45 10.93 8.70 9.28
C TYR A 45 9.79 9.44 9.98
N HIS A 46 9.29 10.51 9.37
CA HIS A 46 8.07 11.19 9.77
C HIS A 46 7.28 11.62 8.53
N GLY A 47 6.04 11.16 8.40
CA GLY A 47 5.17 11.47 7.25
C GLY A 47 3.97 10.54 7.14
N VAL A 48 3.20 10.67 6.07
CA VAL A 48 2.10 9.73 5.78
C VAL A 48 2.68 8.55 4.99
N PRO A 49 2.58 7.31 5.52
CA PRO A 49 3.35 6.18 5.00
C PRO A 49 2.70 5.52 3.76
N ILE A 50 2.36 6.31 2.76
CA ILE A 50 1.90 5.85 1.45
C ILE A 50 3.02 6.11 0.44
N ILE A 51 3.34 5.09 -0.34
CA ILE A 51 4.49 5.09 -1.25
C ILE A 51 4.01 4.94 -2.70
N ALA A 52 4.44 5.82 -3.60
CA ALA A 52 4.32 5.58 -5.04
C ALA A 52 5.32 4.51 -5.49
N ALA A 53 4.83 3.49 -6.21
CA ALA A 53 5.63 2.36 -6.65
C ALA A 53 6.71 2.75 -7.67
N ASN A 54 7.86 2.07 -7.61
CA ASN A 54 9.04 2.28 -8.47
C ASN A 54 8.88 1.79 -9.92
N MET A 55 7.68 1.84 -10.45
CA MET A 55 7.37 1.57 -11.85
C MET A 55 7.65 2.80 -12.70
N ASP A 56 8.14 2.65 -13.92
CA ASP A 56 8.44 3.79 -14.80
C ASP A 56 7.19 4.56 -15.25
N THR A 57 6.01 3.97 -15.09
CA THR A 57 4.71 4.63 -15.26
C THR A 57 4.14 5.23 -13.98
N VAL A 58 4.85 5.21 -12.84
CA VAL A 58 4.32 5.70 -11.55
C VAL A 58 5.37 6.49 -10.77
N GLY A 59 6.50 5.88 -10.41
CA GLY A 59 7.55 6.46 -9.58
C GLY A 59 8.46 7.43 -10.34
N THR A 60 7.86 8.44 -10.97
CA THR A 60 8.53 9.50 -11.73
C THR A 60 8.96 10.65 -10.81
N PHE A 61 9.80 11.56 -11.31
CA PHE A 61 10.13 12.78 -10.57
C PHE A 61 8.91 13.69 -10.41
N GLU A 62 8.06 13.79 -11.42
CA GLU A 62 6.82 14.58 -11.39
C GLU A 62 5.87 14.07 -10.30
N MET A 63 5.76 12.75 -10.13
CA MET A 63 4.99 12.14 -9.06
C MET A 63 5.60 12.44 -7.70
N ALA A 64 6.92 12.33 -7.56
CA ALA A 64 7.61 12.68 -6.32
C ALA A 64 7.38 14.13 -5.90
N ILE A 65 7.44 15.07 -6.85
CA ILE A 65 7.15 16.48 -6.58
C ILE A 65 5.71 16.63 -6.11
N ALA A 66 4.73 16.07 -6.83
CA ALA A 66 3.32 16.20 -6.45
C ALA A 66 3.00 15.59 -5.07
N LEU A 67 3.56 14.42 -4.76
CA LEU A 67 3.33 13.76 -3.47
C LEU A 67 4.07 14.42 -2.30
N ALA A 68 5.20 15.09 -2.58
CA ALA A 68 5.98 15.82 -1.59
C ALA A 68 5.44 17.23 -1.29
N LYS A 69 4.72 17.86 -2.24
CA LYS A 69 4.25 19.26 -2.17
C LYS A 69 3.64 19.60 -0.81
N THR A 70 3.86 20.84 -0.36
CA THR A 70 3.40 21.48 0.87
C THR A 70 2.24 22.45 0.59
N GLU A 71 1.21 22.47 1.43
CA GLU A 71 0.46 23.70 1.70
C GLU A 71 0.83 24.15 3.11
N ASN A 72 0.87 25.47 3.29
CA ASN A 72 0.99 26.13 4.58
C ASN A 72 -0.22 25.80 5.47
N SER A 73 -0.29 24.62 6.08
CA SER A 73 -1.23 24.37 7.18
C SER A 73 -0.56 24.78 8.50
N LEU A 74 -1.12 25.81 9.12
CA LEU A 74 -0.71 26.57 10.30
C LEU A 74 -0.46 25.80 11.63
N ASP A 75 -0.24 24.48 11.64
CA ASP A 75 -0.33 23.68 12.89
C ASP A 75 0.96 22.94 13.32
N ALA A 76 2.13 23.33 12.80
CA ALA A 76 3.43 22.74 13.18
C ALA A 76 3.97 23.21 14.55
N GLY A 77 3.08 23.40 15.53
CA GLY A 77 3.41 23.96 16.84
C GLY A 77 3.52 22.93 17.96
N ARG A 78 4.33 21.84 17.85
CA ARG A 78 4.75 21.04 19.04
C ARG A 78 5.74 19.88 18.80
N VAL A 79 6.90 20.08 18.18
CA VAL A 79 8.02 19.14 18.37
C VAL A 79 9.34 19.90 18.48
N SER A 80 9.80 20.13 19.70
CA SER A 80 11.16 20.61 19.98
C SER A 80 12.15 19.43 19.87
N ASN A 81 13.18 19.60 19.02
CA ASN A 81 14.41 18.79 18.92
C ASN A 81 14.49 17.66 17.88
N VAL A 82 13.70 17.71 16.80
CA VAL A 82 13.97 16.91 15.60
C VAL A 82 13.91 17.83 14.38
N ASN A 83 14.89 17.74 13.47
CA ASN A 83 14.84 18.40 12.16
C ASN A 83 13.72 17.74 11.31
N VAL A 84 12.46 18.08 11.60
CA VAL A 84 11.28 17.58 10.91
C VAL A 84 10.87 18.61 9.86
N LEU A 85 11.05 18.27 8.59
CA LEU A 85 10.41 18.99 7.48
C LEU A 85 8.97 18.48 7.37
N SER A 86 8.02 19.40 7.50
CA SER A 86 6.58 19.15 7.37
C SER A 86 6.15 19.33 5.91
N CYS A 87 5.43 18.34 5.33
CA CYS A 87 4.93 18.30 3.94
C CYS A 87 3.38 18.28 3.90
N LYS A 88 2.69 18.72 2.82
CA LYS A 88 1.19 18.83 2.75
C LYS A 88 0.52 17.50 3.06
N TYR A 89 1.08 16.48 2.44
CA TYR A 89 0.73 15.09 2.70
C TYR A 89 1.92 14.29 3.21
N GLY A 90 3.15 14.68 2.86
CA GLY A 90 4.35 13.93 3.27
C GLY A 90 4.35 12.50 2.77
N LEU A 91 3.79 12.28 1.57
CA LEU A 91 3.85 10.99 0.89
C LEU A 91 5.23 10.78 0.29
N PHE A 92 5.55 9.51 0.08
CA PHE A 92 6.88 9.06 -0.29
C PHE A 92 6.86 8.46 -1.70
N THR A 93 7.97 8.53 -2.43
CA THR A 93 8.08 7.93 -3.77
C THR A 93 9.34 7.07 -3.88
N CYS A 94 9.18 5.80 -4.26
CA CYS A 94 10.32 5.04 -4.77
C CYS A 94 10.50 5.38 -6.25
N ILE A 95 11.58 6.06 -6.61
CA ILE A 95 11.81 6.49 -7.99
C ILE A 95 12.20 5.28 -8.83
N HIS A 96 11.65 5.14 -10.03
CA HIS A 96 11.99 4.05 -10.93
C HIS A 96 13.48 4.08 -11.33
N LYS A 97 14.07 2.90 -11.56
CA LYS A 97 15.53 2.77 -11.76
C LYS A 97 16.05 3.20 -13.14
N HIS A 98 15.26 3.87 -13.96
CA HIS A 98 15.57 4.10 -15.39
C HIS A 98 16.05 5.51 -15.73
N TYR A 99 15.94 6.47 -14.80
CA TYR A 99 16.57 7.78 -14.97
C TYR A 99 18.10 7.67 -14.98
N THR A 100 18.73 8.57 -15.73
CA THR A 100 20.19 8.70 -15.77
C THR A 100 20.70 9.49 -14.55
N ILE A 101 22.02 9.43 -14.31
CA ILE A 101 22.66 10.24 -13.28
C ILE A 101 22.45 11.74 -13.54
N ASN A 102 22.42 12.19 -14.79
CA ASN A 102 22.18 13.59 -15.13
C ASN A 102 20.73 14.02 -14.85
N ASP A 103 19.76 13.13 -15.06
CA ASP A 103 18.36 13.42 -14.70
C ASP A 103 18.23 13.60 -13.18
N TRP A 104 18.87 12.74 -12.39
CA TRP A 104 18.93 12.87 -10.94
C TRP A 104 19.62 14.16 -10.49
N LYS A 105 20.73 14.56 -11.12
CA LYS A 105 21.40 15.84 -10.83
C LYS A 105 20.49 17.03 -11.11
N LYS A 106 19.77 17.01 -12.24
CA LYS A 106 18.82 18.06 -12.61
C LYS A 106 17.64 18.12 -11.64
N PHE A 107 17.09 16.97 -11.29
CA PHE A 107 16.01 16.87 -10.31
C PHE A 107 16.43 17.42 -8.95
N ALA A 108 17.59 16.99 -8.45
CA ALA A 108 18.11 17.42 -7.15
C ALA A 108 18.43 18.92 -7.09
N SER A 109 18.91 19.52 -8.19
CA SER A 109 19.17 20.96 -8.22
C SER A 109 17.90 21.80 -8.26
N GLN A 110 16.82 21.28 -8.86
CA GLN A 110 15.54 21.97 -8.99
C GLN A 110 14.62 21.76 -7.77
N HIS A 111 14.72 20.61 -7.12
CA HIS A 111 13.81 20.17 -6.05
C HIS A 111 14.56 19.53 -4.85
N PRO A 112 15.49 20.26 -4.20
CA PRO A 112 16.29 19.72 -3.10
C PRO A 112 15.46 19.32 -1.88
N ASP A 113 14.31 19.96 -1.67
CA ASP A 113 13.34 19.68 -0.60
C ASP A 113 12.68 18.30 -0.73
N VAL A 114 12.51 17.81 -1.97
CA VAL A 114 11.87 16.52 -2.27
C VAL A 114 12.82 15.34 -2.03
N LEU A 115 14.14 15.56 -1.95
CA LEU A 115 15.12 14.48 -1.82
C LEU A 115 14.96 13.62 -0.56
N LYS A 116 14.32 14.17 0.48
CA LYS A 116 14.07 13.47 1.75
C LYS A 116 12.88 12.52 1.71
N THR A 117 12.00 12.66 0.70
CA THR A 117 10.78 11.86 0.53
C THR A 117 10.87 10.90 -0.66
N VAL A 118 12.08 10.66 -1.16
CA VAL A 118 12.33 9.72 -2.27
C VAL A 118 13.31 8.61 -1.88
N ALA A 119 13.18 7.46 -2.55
CA ALA A 119 14.17 6.40 -2.55
C ALA A 119 14.75 6.17 -3.94
N VAL A 120 16.06 5.90 -4.02
CA VAL A 120 16.70 5.39 -5.24
C VAL A 120 16.43 3.89 -5.34
N SER A 121 15.84 3.43 -6.44
CA SER A 121 15.57 2.01 -6.64
C SER A 121 16.69 1.31 -7.43
N SER A 122 16.95 0.05 -7.10
CA SER A 122 17.93 -0.80 -7.79
C SER A 122 17.47 -2.26 -7.81
N GLY A 123 17.87 -2.99 -8.84
CA GLY A 123 17.68 -4.43 -8.95
C GLY A 123 19.02 -5.17 -8.81
N THR A 124 19.08 -6.39 -9.33
CA THR A 124 20.29 -7.23 -9.34
C THR A 124 20.94 -7.32 -10.73
N ALA A 125 20.47 -6.56 -11.73
CA ALA A 125 21.06 -6.61 -13.06
C ALA A 125 22.45 -5.94 -13.06
N GLU A 126 23.28 -6.32 -14.02
CA GLU A 126 24.60 -5.72 -14.20
C GLU A 126 24.51 -4.18 -14.33
N GLY A 127 25.33 -3.46 -13.57
CA GLY A 127 25.36 -1.99 -13.53
C GLY A 127 24.24 -1.31 -12.72
N ASP A 128 23.17 -2.01 -12.31
CA ASP A 128 22.09 -1.42 -11.51
C ASP A 128 22.59 -0.90 -10.15
N VAL A 129 23.45 -1.68 -9.50
CA VAL A 129 24.02 -1.33 -8.18
C VAL A 129 25.05 -0.21 -8.33
N ASP A 130 25.88 -0.23 -9.36
CA ASP A 130 26.91 0.79 -9.58
C ASP A 130 26.27 2.16 -9.85
N LYS A 131 25.22 2.20 -10.67
CA LYS A 131 24.45 3.43 -10.91
C LYS A 131 23.79 3.96 -9.62
N MET A 132 23.21 3.07 -8.81
CA MET A 132 22.65 3.45 -7.52
C MET A 132 23.72 4.03 -6.60
N VAL A 133 24.89 3.40 -6.53
CA VAL A 133 26.03 3.88 -5.74
C VAL A 133 26.46 5.26 -6.19
N GLU A 134 26.56 5.50 -7.51
CA GLU A 134 26.92 6.80 -8.06
C GLU A 134 25.89 7.88 -7.71
N ILE A 135 24.59 7.60 -7.88
CA ILE A 135 23.52 8.55 -7.53
C ILE A 135 23.59 8.90 -6.04
N LEU A 136 23.69 7.91 -5.15
CA LEU A 136 23.71 8.13 -3.69
C LEU A 136 24.99 8.82 -3.21
N SER A 137 26.11 8.63 -3.91
CA SER A 137 27.36 9.33 -3.62
C SER A 137 27.29 10.80 -4.01
N LEU A 138 26.57 11.10 -5.10
CA LEU A 138 26.35 12.47 -5.56
C LEU A 138 25.26 13.20 -4.75
N LEU A 139 24.28 12.47 -4.23
CA LEU A 139 23.10 13.01 -3.55
C LEU A 139 23.01 12.50 -2.11
N PRO A 140 23.86 13.00 -1.19
CA PRO A 140 23.92 12.51 0.18
C PRO A 140 22.63 12.75 0.97
N ASP A 141 21.77 13.67 0.54
CA ASP A 141 20.48 13.96 1.18
C ASP A 141 19.41 12.89 0.94
N VAL A 142 19.57 12.04 -0.10
CA VAL A 142 18.66 10.94 -0.34
C VAL A 142 18.88 9.86 0.72
N GLY A 143 17.92 9.72 1.64
CA GLY A 143 18.04 8.87 2.83
C GLY A 143 17.73 7.39 2.61
N PHE A 144 17.07 7.04 1.50
CA PHE A 144 16.43 5.74 1.33
C PHE A 144 16.86 5.03 0.04
N ILE A 145 16.91 3.70 0.13
CA ILE A 145 17.25 2.79 -0.97
C ILE A 145 16.11 1.79 -1.11
N CYS A 146 15.68 1.50 -2.34
CA CYS A 146 14.69 0.46 -2.65
C CYS A 146 15.33 -0.65 -3.49
N LEU A 147 15.64 -1.78 -2.87
CA LEU A 147 16.12 -2.98 -3.55
C LEU A 147 14.92 -3.83 -3.96
N ASP A 148 14.67 -3.92 -5.26
CA ASP A 148 13.44 -4.49 -5.80
C ASP A 148 13.73 -5.58 -6.84
N VAL A 149 13.29 -6.80 -6.53
CA VAL A 149 13.31 -7.97 -7.42
C VAL A 149 12.00 -8.74 -7.30
N ALA A 150 11.64 -9.47 -8.35
CA ALA A 150 10.42 -10.28 -8.36
C ALA A 150 10.45 -11.43 -7.33
N ASN A 151 11.63 -12.00 -7.08
CA ASN A 151 11.83 -13.11 -6.15
C ASN A 151 12.89 -12.76 -5.09
N GLY A 152 12.45 -12.21 -3.97
CA GLY A 152 13.31 -11.85 -2.83
C GLY A 152 13.84 -13.05 -2.04
N TYR A 153 13.39 -14.28 -2.33
CA TYR A 153 13.86 -15.50 -1.67
C TYR A 153 15.20 -16.02 -2.20
N SER A 154 15.77 -15.36 -3.20
CA SER A 154 17.07 -15.74 -3.75
C SER A 154 18.20 -15.40 -2.78
N GLU A 155 19.10 -16.35 -2.52
CA GLU A 155 20.31 -16.13 -1.72
C GLU A 155 21.14 -14.95 -2.27
N HIS A 156 21.23 -14.83 -3.60
CA HIS A 156 21.91 -13.71 -4.26
C HIS A 156 21.32 -12.34 -3.87
N PHE A 157 19.99 -12.27 -3.66
CA PHE A 157 19.34 -11.04 -3.23
C PHE A 157 19.67 -10.72 -1.76
N VAL A 158 19.72 -11.73 -0.89
CA VAL A 158 20.15 -11.55 0.50
C VAL A 158 21.60 -11.06 0.58
N GLU A 159 22.50 -11.63 -0.22
CA GLU A 159 23.88 -11.18 -0.33
C GLU A 159 23.97 -9.72 -0.81
N LEU A 160 23.12 -9.33 -1.76
CA LEU A 160 23.03 -7.95 -2.22
C LEU A 160 22.59 -7.02 -1.08
N VAL A 161 21.58 -7.38 -0.29
CA VAL A 161 21.15 -6.58 0.87
C VAL A 161 22.31 -6.37 1.85
N ARG A 162 23.05 -7.44 2.18
CA ARG A 162 24.24 -7.36 3.06
C ARG A 162 25.32 -6.45 2.46
N LYS A 163 25.58 -6.56 1.15
CA LYS A 163 26.54 -5.71 0.43
C LYS A 163 26.13 -4.24 0.49
N VAL A 164 24.87 -3.92 0.20
CA VAL A 164 24.36 -2.54 0.20
C VAL A 164 24.34 -1.96 1.61
N ARG A 165 23.98 -2.73 2.64
CA ARG A 165 24.11 -2.30 4.04
C ARG A 165 25.55 -1.95 4.40
N LYS A 166 26.54 -2.74 3.98
CA LYS A 166 27.97 -2.44 4.20
C LYS A 166 28.41 -1.14 3.52
N LEU A 167 27.94 -0.90 2.29
CA LEU A 167 28.26 0.32 1.53
C LEU A 167 27.58 1.56 2.11
N PHE A 168 26.34 1.42 2.59
CA PHE A 168 25.51 2.52 3.06
C PHE A 168 24.95 2.26 4.47
N PRO A 169 25.81 2.24 5.51
CA PRO A 169 25.41 1.84 6.86
C PRO A 169 24.33 2.74 7.47
N LYS A 170 24.27 4.01 7.06
CA LYS A 170 23.31 5.01 7.56
C LYS A 170 22.13 5.27 6.62
N LYS A 171 21.99 4.58 5.50
CA LYS A 171 20.81 4.72 4.62
C LYS A 171 19.75 3.72 5.03
N THR A 172 18.48 4.11 4.93
CA THR A 172 17.36 3.21 5.19
C THR A 172 17.13 2.33 3.97
N ILE A 173 17.12 1.01 4.15
CA ILE A 173 17.03 0.04 3.06
C ILE A 173 15.65 -0.62 3.07
N MET A 174 14.89 -0.42 1.98
CA MET A 174 13.72 -1.20 1.62
C MET A 174 14.17 -2.38 0.76
N ALA A 175 13.72 -3.61 1.04
CA ALA A 175 14.11 -4.80 0.26
C ALA A 175 12.94 -5.76 0.05
N GLY A 176 12.76 -6.26 -1.18
CA GLY A 176 11.77 -7.28 -1.47
C GLY A 176 11.73 -7.69 -2.95
N ASN A 177 10.78 -8.51 -3.40
CA ASN A 177 9.55 -8.86 -2.68
C ASN A 177 9.52 -10.27 -2.07
N VAL A 178 8.83 -10.39 -0.93
CA VAL A 178 8.57 -11.64 -0.19
C VAL A 178 7.12 -11.69 0.28
N VAL A 179 6.66 -12.82 0.83
CA VAL A 179 5.26 -13.04 1.26
C VAL A 179 5.10 -13.87 2.53
N THR A 180 6.20 -14.30 3.15
CA THR A 180 6.19 -15.14 4.36
C THR A 180 7.19 -14.64 5.41
N GLY A 181 6.92 -14.99 6.66
CA GLY A 181 7.64 -14.45 7.82
C GLY A 181 9.14 -14.79 7.87
N GLU A 182 9.54 -16.00 7.46
CA GLU A 182 10.94 -16.44 7.53
C GLU A 182 11.85 -15.59 6.65
N MET A 183 11.37 -15.20 5.47
CA MET A 183 12.16 -14.40 4.55
C MET A 183 12.17 -12.92 4.95
N VAL A 184 11.12 -12.46 5.64
CA VAL A 184 11.11 -11.14 6.29
C VAL A 184 12.20 -11.08 7.36
N GLU A 185 12.28 -12.10 8.22
CA GLU A 185 13.30 -12.18 9.27
C GLU A 185 14.71 -12.18 8.66
N GLU A 186 14.96 -13.02 7.66
CA GLU A 186 16.26 -13.12 6.99
C GLU A 186 16.69 -11.78 6.36
N LEU A 187 15.78 -11.07 5.69
CA LEU A 187 16.10 -9.78 5.08
C LEU A 187 16.40 -8.70 6.12
N ILE A 188 15.64 -8.66 7.22
CA ILE A 188 15.88 -7.70 8.33
C ILE A 188 17.21 -7.99 9.01
N LEU A 189 17.51 -9.26 9.30
CA LEU A 189 18.77 -9.69 9.91
C LEU A 189 19.96 -9.43 8.99
N SER A 190 19.76 -9.52 7.67
CA SER A 190 20.76 -9.22 6.64
C SER A 190 20.98 -7.73 6.41
N GLY A 191 20.14 -6.85 6.97
CA GLY A 191 20.37 -5.41 7.01
C GLY A 191 19.27 -4.55 6.38
N ALA A 192 18.17 -5.12 5.90
CA ALA A 192 17.00 -4.34 5.47
C ALA A 192 16.32 -3.68 6.68
N ASP A 193 15.84 -2.45 6.54
CA ASP A 193 15.03 -1.78 7.57
C ASP A 193 13.54 -2.03 7.38
N ILE A 194 13.13 -2.14 6.10
CA ILE A 194 11.74 -2.24 5.68
C ILE A 194 11.64 -3.36 4.63
N VAL A 195 10.76 -4.34 4.84
CA VAL A 195 10.59 -5.44 3.89
C VAL A 195 9.38 -5.19 2.99
N LYS A 196 9.55 -5.32 1.67
CA LYS A 196 8.47 -5.13 0.69
C LYS A 196 7.73 -6.45 0.47
N VAL A 197 6.44 -6.46 0.81
CA VAL A 197 5.60 -7.66 0.91
C VAL A 197 4.60 -7.69 -0.23
N GLY A 198 4.67 -8.72 -1.08
CA GLY A 198 3.68 -8.97 -2.12
C GLY A 198 4.26 -9.65 -3.36
N ILE A 199 3.79 -10.86 -3.67
CA ILE A 199 4.11 -11.59 -4.91
C ILE A 199 2.82 -11.94 -5.64
N GLY A 200 2.67 -11.34 -6.82
CA GLY A 200 1.50 -11.53 -7.67
C GLY A 200 0.21 -10.71 -7.41
N PRO A 201 0.09 -9.80 -6.41
CA PRO A 201 -1.16 -9.07 -6.18
C PRO A 201 -1.34 -7.85 -7.10
N GLY A 202 -0.29 -7.42 -7.80
CA GLY A 202 -0.30 -6.20 -8.61
C GLY A 202 -1.31 -6.26 -9.77
N SER A 203 -1.98 -5.13 -10.05
CA SER A 203 -3.05 -5.05 -11.06
C SER A 203 -2.62 -5.37 -12.50
N VAL A 204 -1.34 -5.16 -12.81
CA VAL A 204 -0.68 -5.50 -14.08
C VAL A 204 0.30 -6.67 -13.97
N CYS A 205 0.27 -7.39 -12.84
CA CYS A 205 1.04 -8.60 -12.65
C CYS A 205 0.30 -9.80 -13.24
N THR A 206 1.06 -10.75 -13.78
CA THR A 206 0.57 -12.04 -14.27
C THR A 206 1.39 -13.22 -13.74
N THR A 207 2.31 -13.00 -12.79
CA THR A 207 3.12 -14.05 -12.14
C THR A 207 2.26 -15.22 -11.66
N ARG A 208 1.19 -14.97 -10.88
CA ARG A 208 0.27 -16.04 -10.42
C ARG A 208 -0.25 -16.90 -11.58
N LYS A 209 -0.59 -16.28 -12.72
CA LYS A 209 -1.09 -16.99 -13.92
C LYS A 209 0.03 -17.74 -14.65
N LYS A 210 1.25 -17.22 -14.65
CA LYS A 210 2.38 -17.76 -15.43
C LYS A 210 3.13 -18.86 -14.68
N THR A 211 3.32 -18.70 -13.38
CA THR A 211 4.18 -19.56 -12.55
C THR A 211 3.40 -20.35 -11.50
N GLY A 212 2.15 -19.95 -11.20
CA GLY A 212 1.39 -20.49 -10.07
C GLY A 212 1.85 -19.97 -8.70
N VAL A 213 2.86 -19.10 -8.66
CA VAL A 213 3.45 -18.57 -7.42
C VAL A 213 2.74 -17.28 -7.00
N GLY A 214 2.41 -17.19 -5.71
CA GLY A 214 1.89 -16.00 -5.06
C GLY A 214 1.26 -16.32 -3.72
N TYR A 215 0.85 -15.28 -3.00
CA TYR A 215 0.18 -15.40 -1.70
C TYR A 215 -0.92 -14.33 -1.59
N PRO A 216 -2.12 -14.64 -1.06
CA PRO A 216 -3.16 -13.63 -0.85
C PRO A 216 -2.68 -12.50 0.06
N GLN A 217 -2.86 -11.26 -0.40
CA GLN A 217 -2.08 -10.13 0.07
C GLN A 217 -2.38 -9.76 1.52
N LEU A 218 -3.63 -9.86 1.96
CA LEU A 218 -3.98 -9.53 3.34
C LEU A 218 -3.31 -10.53 4.30
N SER A 219 -3.37 -11.82 4.01
CA SER A 219 -2.70 -12.83 4.84
C SER A 219 -1.18 -12.69 4.84
N ALA A 220 -0.57 -12.39 3.69
CA ALA A 220 0.87 -12.14 3.61
C ALA A 220 1.26 -10.93 4.47
N VAL A 221 0.48 -9.84 4.43
CA VAL A 221 0.74 -8.64 5.24
C VAL A 221 0.65 -8.96 6.74
N ILE A 222 -0.37 -9.70 7.19
CA ILE A 222 -0.51 -10.07 8.61
C ILE A 222 0.70 -10.88 9.07
N GLU A 223 1.04 -11.94 8.34
CA GLU A 223 2.17 -12.84 8.69
C GLU A 223 3.51 -12.09 8.71
N CYS A 224 3.78 -11.30 7.67
CA CYS A 224 5.02 -10.55 7.54
C CYS A 224 5.13 -9.38 8.52
N ALA A 225 4.02 -8.74 8.89
CA ALA A 225 4.01 -7.65 9.87
C ALA A 225 4.43 -8.19 11.25
N ASP A 226 3.84 -9.30 11.68
CA ASP A 226 4.17 -9.95 12.94
C ASP A 226 5.66 -10.31 13.01
N ALA A 227 6.20 -10.92 11.95
CA ALA A 227 7.62 -11.27 11.85
C ALA A 227 8.54 -10.04 11.90
N ALA A 228 8.23 -8.99 11.12
CA ALA A 228 9.03 -7.78 11.09
C ALA A 228 9.03 -7.04 12.43
N HIS A 229 7.84 -6.86 13.02
CA HIS A 229 7.68 -6.14 14.29
C HIS A 229 8.33 -6.88 15.45
N GLY A 230 8.37 -8.22 15.43
CA GLY A 230 9.13 -9.03 16.38
C GLY A 230 10.63 -8.75 16.39
N LEU A 231 11.19 -8.26 15.27
CA LEU A 231 12.59 -7.86 15.13
C LEU A 231 12.81 -6.34 15.16
N ASN A 232 11.78 -5.55 15.46
CA ASN A 232 11.74 -4.09 15.33
C ASN A 232 12.00 -3.58 13.88
N GLY A 233 11.79 -4.43 12.87
CA GLY A 233 11.73 -4.02 11.47
C GLY A 233 10.34 -3.51 11.09
N HIS A 234 10.19 -3.10 9.83
CA HIS A 234 8.93 -2.58 9.29
C HIS A 234 8.59 -3.28 7.97
N ILE A 235 7.33 -3.17 7.52
CA ILE A 235 6.94 -3.70 6.21
C ILE A 235 6.21 -2.68 5.31
N ILE A 236 6.29 -2.93 4.01
CA ILE A 236 5.48 -2.28 2.98
C ILE A 236 4.53 -3.32 2.40
N SER A 237 3.22 -3.08 2.45
CA SER A 237 2.27 -3.83 1.61
C SER A 237 2.34 -3.33 0.17
N ASP A 238 2.87 -4.13 -0.75
CA ASP A 238 3.10 -3.77 -2.15
C ASP A 238 2.12 -4.48 -3.10
N GLY A 239 1.23 -3.67 -3.71
CA GLY A 239 0.25 -4.13 -4.68
C GLY A 239 -1.06 -4.65 -4.07
N GLY A 240 -2.02 -4.98 -4.94
CA GLY A 240 -3.35 -5.49 -4.54
C GLY A 240 -4.37 -4.43 -4.13
N CYS A 241 -3.95 -3.24 -3.71
CA CYS A 241 -4.87 -2.14 -3.40
C CYS A 241 -5.52 -1.58 -4.66
N THR A 242 -6.86 -1.54 -4.67
CA THR A 242 -7.66 -1.02 -5.79
C THR A 242 -8.54 0.16 -5.40
N CYS A 243 -8.74 0.37 -4.09
CA CYS A 243 -9.51 1.48 -3.54
C CYS A 243 -8.93 1.92 -2.18
N ALA A 244 -9.36 3.09 -1.68
CA ALA A 244 -8.93 3.60 -0.36
C ALA A 244 -9.23 2.63 0.79
N GLY A 245 -10.30 1.83 0.69
CA GLY A 245 -10.65 0.81 1.67
C GLY A 245 -9.60 -0.31 1.76
N ASP A 246 -8.97 -0.69 0.65
CA ASP A 246 -7.91 -1.70 0.67
C ASP A 246 -6.64 -1.17 1.34
N VAL A 247 -6.31 0.12 1.13
CA VAL A 247 -5.22 0.81 1.84
C VAL A 247 -5.47 0.81 3.35
N ALA A 248 -6.71 1.11 3.79
CA ALA A 248 -7.08 1.04 5.20
C ALA A 248 -6.99 -0.38 5.77
N LYS A 249 -7.35 -1.41 4.99
CA LYS A 249 -7.21 -2.82 5.39
C LYS A 249 -5.74 -3.23 5.49
N ALA A 250 -4.87 -2.77 4.58
CA ALA A 250 -3.44 -3.04 4.66
C ALA A 250 -2.82 -2.45 5.95
N PHE A 251 -3.14 -1.20 6.28
CA PHE A 251 -2.72 -0.61 7.57
C PHE A 251 -3.34 -1.31 8.78
N GLY A 252 -4.62 -1.67 8.69
CA GLY A 252 -5.31 -2.43 9.74
C GLY A 252 -4.73 -3.83 9.97
N ALA A 253 -4.11 -4.42 8.93
CA ALA A 253 -3.42 -5.70 8.97
C ALA A 253 -2.00 -5.64 9.52
N GLY A 254 -1.49 -4.45 9.83
CA GLY A 254 -0.15 -4.28 10.41
C GLY A 254 0.89 -3.72 9.45
N ALA A 255 0.55 -3.41 8.19
CA ALA A 255 1.51 -2.75 7.31
C ALA A 255 1.95 -1.39 7.88
N ASP A 256 3.25 -1.12 7.88
CA ASP A 256 3.78 0.19 8.30
C ASP A 256 3.65 1.21 7.18
N PHE A 257 3.80 0.73 5.94
CA PHE A 257 3.65 1.49 4.71
C PHE A 257 2.78 0.72 3.70
N VAL A 258 2.14 1.46 2.78
CA VAL A 258 1.41 0.87 1.65
C VAL A 258 1.95 1.44 0.34
N MET A 259 2.44 0.56 -0.54
CA MET A 259 2.94 0.93 -1.86
C MET A 259 1.85 0.76 -2.92
N ILE A 260 1.65 1.81 -3.72
CA ILE A 260 0.56 1.95 -4.67
C ILE A 260 1.12 2.17 -6.08
N GLY A 261 0.78 1.26 -6.99
CA GLY A 261 1.02 1.39 -8.43
C GLY A 261 -0.23 1.85 -9.17
N GLY A 262 -1.17 0.93 -9.41
CA GLY A 262 -2.32 1.16 -10.30
C GLY A 262 -3.28 2.28 -9.91
N MET A 263 -3.36 2.67 -8.63
CA MET A 263 -4.18 3.83 -8.25
C MET A 263 -3.48 5.14 -8.61
N PHE A 264 -2.14 5.21 -8.63
CA PHE A 264 -1.38 6.41 -9.04
C PHE A 264 -1.03 6.47 -10.53
N ALA A 265 -1.22 5.37 -11.27
CA ALA A 265 -1.13 5.39 -12.73
C ALA A 265 -2.31 6.17 -13.37
N GLY A 266 -2.09 6.74 -14.57
CA GLY A 266 -3.15 7.40 -15.35
C GLY A 266 -3.27 8.90 -15.11
N HIS A 267 -2.46 9.48 -14.22
CA HIS A 267 -2.45 10.91 -13.89
C HIS A 267 -1.43 11.69 -14.69
N ASP A 268 -1.52 13.02 -14.67
CA ASP A 268 -0.55 13.94 -15.29
C ASP A 268 0.89 13.61 -14.91
N GLN A 269 1.12 13.38 -13.62
CA GLN A 269 2.44 13.12 -13.06
C GLN A 269 2.96 11.69 -13.31
N SER A 270 2.08 10.78 -13.75
CA SER A 270 2.47 9.40 -14.03
C SER A 270 3.16 9.30 -15.40
N GLY A 271 4.05 8.32 -15.58
CA GLY A 271 4.61 8.00 -16.89
C GLY A 271 3.59 7.26 -17.78
N GLY A 272 4.04 6.81 -18.96
CA GLY A 272 3.18 6.13 -19.93
C GLY A 272 2.52 7.10 -20.91
N GLU A 273 2.36 6.67 -22.15
CA GLU A 273 1.85 7.51 -23.24
C GLU A 273 0.35 7.75 -23.08
N ILE A 274 -0.07 8.98 -23.39
CA ILE A 274 -1.48 9.35 -23.50
C ILE A 274 -1.97 8.95 -24.89
N ILE A 275 -3.07 8.21 -24.93
CA ILE A 275 -3.67 7.68 -26.16
C ILE A 275 -5.11 8.16 -26.21
N GLU A 276 -5.52 8.75 -27.32
CA GLU A 276 -6.93 9.01 -27.58
C GLU A 276 -7.53 7.83 -28.33
N ARG A 277 -8.60 7.23 -27.79
CA ARG A 277 -9.36 6.16 -28.45
C ARG A 277 -10.84 6.34 -28.18
N ASP A 278 -11.64 6.31 -29.25
CA ASP A 278 -13.10 6.47 -29.18
C ASP A 278 -13.55 7.74 -28.42
N GLY A 279 -12.83 8.85 -28.60
CA GLY A 279 -13.08 10.12 -27.91
C GLY A 279 -12.78 10.10 -26.41
N LYS A 280 -12.08 9.07 -25.92
CA LYS A 280 -11.63 8.96 -24.53
C LYS A 280 -10.12 9.06 -24.47
N MET A 281 -9.64 9.87 -23.53
CA MET A 281 -8.23 9.95 -23.16
C MET A 281 -7.89 8.76 -22.25
N LEU A 282 -6.91 7.97 -22.68
CA LEU A 282 -6.37 6.82 -21.96
C LEU A 282 -4.89 7.04 -21.71
N LYS A 283 -4.31 6.30 -20.76
CA LYS A 283 -2.89 6.30 -20.49
C LYS A 283 -2.38 4.86 -20.41
N LEU A 284 -1.19 4.63 -20.96
CA LEU A 284 -0.58 3.29 -20.97
C LEU A 284 -0.02 2.94 -19.58
N PHE A 285 -0.38 1.77 -19.07
CA PHE A 285 0.11 1.24 -17.79
C PHE A 285 0.54 -0.22 -17.93
N TYR A 286 1.73 -0.57 -17.47
CA TYR A 286 2.28 -1.93 -17.64
C TYR A 286 3.15 -2.37 -16.48
N GLY A 287 3.20 -3.68 -16.25
CA GLY A 287 4.10 -4.27 -15.26
C GLY A 287 5.56 -4.24 -15.72
N MET A 288 6.51 -4.08 -14.80
CA MET A 288 7.95 -4.03 -15.13
C MET A 288 8.51 -5.35 -15.69
N ALA A 289 7.81 -6.48 -15.48
CA ALA A 289 8.10 -7.78 -16.10
C ALA A 289 7.26 -8.05 -17.37
N SER A 290 6.64 -7.03 -17.97
CA SER A 290 5.90 -7.13 -19.23
C SER A 290 6.83 -7.15 -20.44
N SER A 291 6.36 -7.68 -21.57
CA SER A 291 7.05 -7.54 -22.86
C SER A 291 7.30 -6.07 -23.22
N THR A 292 6.35 -5.17 -22.96
CA THR A 292 6.50 -3.72 -23.17
C THR A 292 7.69 -3.16 -22.41
N ALA A 293 7.78 -3.43 -21.10
CA ALA A 293 8.90 -2.96 -20.28
C ALA A 293 10.24 -3.60 -20.72
N MET A 294 10.24 -4.90 -21.00
CA MET A 294 11.45 -5.60 -21.46
C MET A 294 11.95 -5.08 -22.81
N HIS A 295 11.07 -4.80 -23.78
CA HIS A 295 11.47 -4.18 -25.04
C HIS A 295 11.98 -2.76 -24.84
N LYS A 296 11.29 -1.95 -24.03
CA LYS A 296 11.68 -0.56 -23.76
C LYS A 296 13.07 -0.46 -23.11
N HIS A 297 13.38 -1.35 -22.17
CA HIS A 297 14.60 -1.23 -21.34
C HIS A 297 15.71 -2.21 -21.70
N HIS A 298 15.40 -3.32 -22.38
CA HIS A 298 16.36 -4.36 -22.75
C HIS A 298 16.33 -4.71 -24.26
N GLY A 299 15.50 -4.04 -25.06
CA GLY A 299 15.39 -4.23 -26.52
C GLY A 299 14.67 -5.51 -26.95
N LYS A 300 14.69 -6.56 -26.12
CA LYS A 300 14.05 -7.85 -26.40
C LYS A 300 13.56 -8.54 -25.14
N VAL A 301 12.62 -9.46 -25.32
CA VAL A 301 12.36 -10.51 -24.32
C VAL A 301 13.40 -11.60 -24.55
N ALA A 302 14.16 -11.97 -23.52
CA ALA A 302 15.12 -13.07 -23.65
C ALA A 302 14.38 -14.40 -23.87
N ASP A 303 14.91 -15.29 -24.70
CA ASP A 303 14.22 -16.53 -25.13
C ASP A 303 13.79 -17.44 -23.97
N TYR A 304 14.51 -17.36 -22.85
CA TYR A 304 14.23 -18.14 -21.64
C TYR A 304 13.25 -17.45 -20.67
N ARG A 305 12.78 -16.22 -20.95
CA ARG A 305 11.87 -15.46 -20.08
C ARG A 305 10.46 -15.43 -20.63
N ALA A 306 9.49 -15.73 -19.77
CA ALA A 306 8.08 -15.43 -20.03
C ALA A 306 7.73 -14.03 -19.50
N SER A 307 6.81 -13.33 -20.19
CA SER A 307 6.23 -12.08 -19.68
C SER A 307 5.37 -12.36 -18.45
N GLU A 308 5.79 -11.84 -17.31
CA GLU A 308 5.06 -11.89 -16.03
C GLU A 308 4.31 -10.59 -15.72
N GLY A 309 4.37 -9.60 -16.62
CA GLY A 309 3.49 -8.43 -16.61
C GLY A 309 2.51 -8.44 -17.80
N LYS A 310 1.45 -7.64 -17.68
CA LYS A 310 0.58 -7.24 -18.80
C LYS A 310 0.65 -5.74 -19.02
N THR A 311 0.20 -5.33 -20.19
CA THR A 311 0.00 -3.92 -20.57
C THR A 311 -1.49 -3.66 -20.67
N VAL A 312 -1.93 -2.55 -20.11
CA VAL A 312 -3.32 -2.11 -20.12
C VAL A 312 -3.41 -0.63 -20.48
N GLU A 313 -4.54 -0.25 -21.05
CA GLU A 313 -4.91 1.14 -21.24
C GLU A 313 -5.92 1.48 -20.14
N ILE A 314 -5.58 2.46 -19.31
CA ILE A 314 -6.45 2.92 -18.23
C ILE A 314 -6.99 4.31 -18.56
N PRO A 315 -8.17 4.70 -18.05
CA PRO A 315 -8.67 6.05 -18.20
C PRO A 315 -7.63 7.08 -17.73
N TYR A 316 -7.46 8.16 -18.49
CA TYR A 316 -6.74 9.34 -18.01
C TYR A 316 -7.52 9.98 -16.85
N ARG A 317 -6.82 10.35 -15.79
CA ARG A 317 -7.40 10.75 -14.49
C ARG A 317 -7.11 12.18 -14.08
N GLY A 318 -6.43 12.98 -14.91
CA GLY A 318 -6.03 14.34 -14.54
C GLY A 318 -4.93 14.38 -13.48
N ASP A 319 -4.96 15.38 -12.61
CA ASP A 319 -3.96 15.58 -11.56
C ASP A 319 -4.07 14.51 -10.45
N VAL A 320 -2.94 14.01 -9.95
CA VAL A 320 -2.89 12.99 -8.90
C VAL A 320 -3.43 13.47 -7.54
N GLU A 321 -3.47 14.78 -7.31
CA GLU A 321 -3.95 15.41 -6.07
C GLU A 321 -5.34 14.89 -5.67
N GLU A 322 -6.27 14.78 -6.62
CA GLU A 322 -7.64 14.32 -6.34
C GLU A 322 -7.66 12.88 -5.83
N THR A 323 -6.86 12.01 -6.46
CA THR A 323 -6.71 10.62 -6.04
C THR A 323 -6.04 10.52 -4.67
N VAL A 324 -5.05 11.36 -4.37
CA VAL A 324 -4.42 11.42 -3.04
C VAL A 324 -5.45 11.83 -1.99
N GLN A 325 -6.25 12.88 -2.26
CA GLN A 325 -7.29 13.33 -1.35
C GLN A 325 -8.35 12.26 -1.09
N ASP A 326 -8.78 11.51 -2.12
CA ASP A 326 -9.71 10.39 -1.97
C ASP A 326 -9.13 9.28 -1.07
N ILE A 327 -7.88 8.86 -1.33
CA ILE A 327 -7.20 7.83 -0.53
C ILE A 327 -7.09 8.27 0.93
N LEU A 328 -6.61 9.49 1.19
CA LEU A 328 -6.45 10.00 2.55
C LEU A 328 -7.80 10.24 3.24
N GLY A 329 -8.80 10.73 2.51
CA GLY A 329 -10.16 10.90 3.00
C GLY A 329 -10.81 9.57 3.40
N GLY A 330 -10.65 8.54 2.57
CA GLY A 330 -11.09 7.18 2.86
C GLY A 330 -10.37 6.57 4.06
N LEU A 331 -9.06 6.78 4.18
CA LEU A 331 -8.28 6.32 5.33
C LEU A 331 -8.71 7.00 6.64
N ARG A 332 -8.89 8.33 6.64
CA ARG A 332 -9.44 9.06 7.81
C ARG A 332 -10.83 8.55 8.18
N SER A 333 -11.67 8.28 7.18
CA SER A 333 -13.01 7.69 7.39
C SER A 333 -12.90 6.33 8.10
N ALA A 334 -12.05 5.42 7.62
CA ALA A 334 -11.83 4.13 8.25
C ALA A 334 -11.31 4.25 9.69
N CYS A 335 -10.40 5.19 9.95
CA CYS A 335 -9.93 5.52 11.29
C CYS A 335 -11.09 5.97 12.21
N THR A 336 -11.98 6.84 11.73
CA THR A 336 -13.16 7.24 12.53
C THR A 336 -14.09 6.07 12.87
N TYR A 337 -14.34 5.17 11.91
CA TYR A 337 -15.17 3.97 12.13
C TYR A 337 -14.55 2.97 13.10
N THR A 338 -13.23 2.89 13.16
CA THR A 338 -12.49 1.99 14.06
C THR A 338 -12.10 2.66 15.39
N GLY A 339 -12.38 3.96 15.54
CA GLY A 339 -12.05 4.75 16.72
C GLY A 339 -10.56 5.06 16.87
N ALA A 340 -9.80 5.08 15.77
CA ALA A 340 -8.38 5.42 15.75
C ALA A 340 -8.18 6.92 15.51
N GLY A 341 -7.72 7.67 16.52
CA GLY A 341 -7.41 9.09 16.37
C GLY A 341 -6.12 9.35 15.60
N GLN A 342 -5.20 8.38 15.63
CA GLN A 342 -3.95 8.39 14.89
C GLN A 342 -3.83 7.11 14.06
N LEU A 343 -3.20 7.17 12.89
CA LEU A 343 -2.97 5.98 12.05
C LEU A 343 -2.19 4.88 12.78
N LYS A 344 -1.33 5.26 13.74
CA LYS A 344 -0.60 4.33 14.64
C LYS A 344 -1.54 3.39 15.43
N GLU A 345 -2.76 3.83 15.70
CA GLU A 345 -3.73 3.06 16.48
C GLU A 345 -4.55 2.10 15.61
N LEU A 346 -4.64 2.32 14.31
CA LEU A 346 -5.49 1.57 13.39
C LEU A 346 -5.25 0.05 13.46
N PRO A 347 -4.02 -0.50 13.37
CA PRO A 347 -3.82 -1.95 13.48
C PRO A 347 -4.28 -2.51 14.82
N LYS A 348 -3.97 -1.83 15.94
CA LYS A 348 -4.38 -2.25 17.29
C LYS A 348 -5.90 -2.24 17.49
N ARG A 349 -6.60 -1.34 16.78
CA ARG A 349 -8.06 -1.19 16.85
C ARG A 349 -8.78 -1.98 15.75
N THR A 350 -8.07 -2.58 14.82
CA THR A 350 -8.70 -3.32 13.73
C THR A 350 -9.27 -4.65 14.23
N THR A 351 -10.43 -5.01 13.68
CA THR A 351 -10.98 -6.36 13.77
C THR A 351 -11.61 -6.65 12.41
N PHE A 352 -11.08 -7.65 11.72
CA PHE A 352 -11.60 -8.05 10.42
C PHE A 352 -12.84 -8.93 10.57
N ILE A 353 -13.80 -8.73 9.68
CA ILE A 353 -14.96 -9.61 9.48
C ILE A 353 -14.77 -10.22 8.11
N ARG A 354 -14.66 -11.55 8.02
CA ARG A 354 -14.62 -12.24 6.73
C ARG A 354 -15.97 -12.11 6.03
N VAL A 355 -15.95 -11.81 4.75
CA VAL A 355 -17.16 -11.60 3.93
C VAL A 355 -17.16 -12.48 2.68
N THR A 356 -18.35 -12.75 2.18
CA THR A 356 -18.54 -13.34 0.84
C THR A 356 -18.61 -12.27 -0.24
N GLN A 357 -18.94 -11.01 0.11
CA GLN A 357 -19.03 -9.86 -0.79
C GLN A 357 -18.46 -8.61 -0.11
N GLN A 358 -17.54 -7.92 -0.77
CA GLN A 358 -16.97 -6.65 -0.30
C GLN A 358 -17.90 -5.47 -0.58
N THR A 359 -18.44 -5.41 -1.80
CA THR A 359 -19.22 -4.30 -2.35
C THR A 359 -20.52 -4.82 -2.94
N ASN A 360 -21.57 -4.00 -2.86
CA ASN A 360 -22.77 -4.21 -3.66
C ASN A 360 -22.58 -3.50 -5.01
N GLU A 361 -22.46 -4.27 -6.08
CA GLU A 361 -22.20 -3.75 -7.43
C GLU A 361 -23.47 -3.53 -8.26
N THR A 362 -24.67 -3.61 -7.66
CA THR A 362 -25.96 -3.45 -8.36
C THR A 362 -26.00 -2.19 -9.22
N PHE A 363 -25.37 -1.10 -8.75
CA PHE A 363 -25.32 0.16 -9.47
C PHE A 363 -23.95 0.50 -10.09
N ALA A 364 -22.97 -0.42 -10.08
CA ALA A 364 -21.61 -0.13 -10.56
C ALA A 364 -21.54 0.24 -12.05
N GLY A 365 -22.52 -0.20 -12.86
CA GLY A 365 -22.65 0.17 -14.28
C GLY A 365 -23.45 1.46 -14.54
N PHE A 366 -24.05 2.06 -13.52
CA PHE A 366 -24.77 3.32 -13.65
C PHE A 366 -23.82 4.47 -13.33
N GLN A 367 -23.67 5.38 -14.29
CA GLN A 367 -22.85 6.58 -14.06
C GLN A 367 -23.49 7.38 -12.91
N PRO A 368 -22.73 7.76 -11.86
CA PRO A 368 -23.22 8.77 -10.95
C PRO A 368 -23.53 10.03 -11.77
N GLU A 369 -24.68 10.68 -11.50
CA GLU A 369 -24.92 12.02 -12.05
C GLU A 369 -23.70 12.87 -11.70
N LYS A 370 -23.06 13.44 -12.73
CA LYS A 370 -21.99 14.43 -12.52
C LYS A 370 -22.49 15.41 -11.48
N SER A 371 -21.81 15.49 -10.34
CA SER A 371 -22.06 16.49 -9.31
C SER A 371 -22.08 17.85 -10.00
N LEU A 372 -23.27 18.45 -10.08
CA LEU A 372 -23.54 19.74 -10.70
C LEU A 372 -22.85 20.83 -9.89
N HIS A 373 -21.53 21.01 -10.01
CA HIS A 373 -20.85 22.19 -9.47
C HIS A 373 -19.69 22.59 -10.39
N LEU A 374 -19.78 23.84 -10.86
CA LEU A 374 -18.83 24.61 -11.68
C LEU A 374 -18.62 24.14 -13.13
N ALA A 375 -19.68 24.20 -13.94
CA ALA A 375 -19.51 24.72 -15.30
C ALA A 375 -19.65 26.24 -15.21
N SER A 376 -18.53 26.92 -15.44
CA SER A 376 -18.38 28.34 -15.66
C SER A 376 -19.54 28.92 -16.49
N MET A 377 -20.18 29.96 -15.96
CA MET A 377 -20.88 30.94 -16.77
C MET A 377 -19.85 31.63 -17.66
N GLU A 378 -19.60 31.08 -18.85
CA GLU A 378 -19.13 31.88 -19.97
C GLU A 378 -20.29 32.77 -20.41
N VAL A 379 -20.34 33.95 -19.81
CA VAL A 379 -21.07 35.08 -20.39
C VAL A 379 -20.31 35.45 -21.66
N ASN A 380 -20.90 35.13 -22.81
CA ASN A 380 -20.48 35.66 -24.11
C ASN A 380 -20.49 37.20 -24.03
N VAL A 381 -19.30 37.78 -23.94
CA VAL A 381 -19.06 39.19 -24.24
C VAL A 381 -18.40 39.22 -25.60
N GLU A 382 -19.21 39.38 -26.64
CA GLU A 382 -18.73 39.85 -27.94
C GLU A 382 -19.50 41.10 -28.35
N SER A 383 -18.79 42.21 -28.21
CA SER A 383 -18.76 43.40 -29.07
C SER A 383 -20.09 43.97 -29.59
N GLN A 384 -20.51 45.09 -28.99
CA GLN A 384 -21.04 46.20 -29.77
C GLN A 384 -20.42 47.52 -29.28
N SER A 385 -19.44 47.99 -30.05
CA SER A 385 -18.96 49.37 -29.99
C SER A 385 -19.84 50.26 -30.88
N GLU A 386 -20.31 51.33 -30.26
CA GLU A 386 -20.56 52.67 -30.85
C GLU A 386 -21.69 52.84 -31.88
N SER A 387 -22.74 53.57 -31.51
CA SER A 387 -22.77 55.03 -31.70
C SER A 387 -24.18 55.59 -31.46
N GLU A 388 -24.20 56.81 -30.95
CA GLU A 388 -25.34 57.62 -30.57
C GLU A 388 -26.21 58.02 -31.78
N ALA A 389 -27.54 58.05 -31.62
CA ALA A 389 -28.40 59.18 -32.01
C ALA A 389 -29.91 58.84 -31.89
N ARG A 390 -30.58 59.66 -31.07
CA ARG A 390 -31.88 60.33 -31.30
C ARG A 390 -32.97 59.64 -32.16
N SER A 391 -34.18 59.72 -31.60
CA SER A 391 -35.44 60.16 -32.24
C SER A 391 -36.51 59.08 -32.50
N ALA A 392 -37.58 59.22 -31.70
CA ALA A 392 -38.99 59.30 -32.11
C ALA A 392 -39.67 58.11 -32.82
N ASN A 393 -40.75 57.65 -32.17
CA ASN A 393 -42.11 57.57 -32.72
C ASN A 393 -42.37 56.59 -33.88
N GLU A 394 -43.12 55.51 -33.63
CA GLU A 394 -44.44 55.26 -34.25
C GLU A 394 -45.04 53.87 -33.93
N ARG A 395 -46.23 53.92 -33.32
CA ARG A 395 -47.51 53.30 -33.74
C ARG A 395 -47.57 51.89 -34.38
N THR A 396 -48.38 51.03 -33.71
CA THR A 396 -49.55 50.25 -34.20
C THR A 396 -49.34 49.32 -35.43
N VAL A 397 -49.69 48.02 -35.42
CA VAL A 397 -51.05 47.44 -35.54
C VAL A 397 -50.96 45.90 -35.45
N LYS A 398 -52.00 45.31 -34.82
CA LYS A 398 -52.61 43.96 -34.90
C LYS A 398 -51.97 42.88 -35.81
N SER A 399 -52.03 41.63 -35.34
CA SER A 399 -52.37 40.49 -36.20
C SER A 399 -53.15 39.41 -35.43
N ASP A 400 -54.04 38.78 -36.20
CA ASP A 400 -55.16 37.95 -35.80
C ASP A 400 -54.82 36.49 -35.47
N SER A 401 -55.76 35.88 -34.76
CA SER A 401 -55.90 34.46 -34.45
C SER A 401 -55.95 33.54 -35.66
N VAL A 402 -55.22 32.41 -35.62
CA VAL A 402 -55.45 31.23 -36.47
C VAL A 402 -55.49 29.97 -35.60
N SER A 403 -56.59 29.22 -35.71
CA SER A 403 -56.81 27.93 -35.06
C SER A 403 -55.93 26.82 -35.64
N THR A 404 -55.41 25.94 -34.78
CA THR A 404 -54.93 24.60 -35.18
C THR A 404 -55.53 23.51 -34.31
N ASN A 405 -55.83 22.39 -34.97
CA ASN A 405 -56.74 21.33 -34.56
C ASN A 405 -56.19 20.41 -33.46
N ASN A 406 -57.14 19.90 -32.67
CA ASN A 406 -56.99 18.89 -31.61
C ASN A 406 -56.34 17.58 -32.11
N ILE A 407 -55.19 17.21 -31.51
CA ILE A 407 -54.69 15.81 -31.50
C ILE A 407 -54.97 15.24 -30.10
N GLN A 408 -55.86 14.24 -30.05
CA GLN A 408 -56.33 13.60 -28.82
C GLN A 408 -55.21 12.73 -28.21
N LYS A 409 -54.70 13.12 -27.04
CA LYS A 409 -53.64 12.39 -26.31
C LYS A 409 -54.12 10.98 -25.90
N PRO A 410 -53.34 9.91 -26.13
CA PRO A 410 -53.75 8.55 -25.76
C PRO A 410 -53.83 8.37 -24.25
N ASN A 411 -54.86 7.63 -23.81
CA ASN A 411 -55.17 7.42 -22.40
C ASN A 411 -54.07 6.60 -21.71
N LYS A 412 -53.21 7.29 -20.94
CA LYS A 412 -52.04 6.71 -20.23
C LYS A 412 -52.41 5.53 -19.31
N LYS A 413 -53.67 5.43 -18.85
CA LYS A 413 -54.13 4.26 -18.07
C LYS A 413 -54.22 2.99 -18.91
N LEU A 414 -54.68 3.09 -20.15
CA LEU A 414 -54.83 1.94 -21.04
C LEU A 414 -53.47 1.34 -21.41
N ILE A 415 -52.49 2.20 -21.69
CA ILE A 415 -51.11 1.78 -22.00
C ILE A 415 -50.51 0.99 -20.83
N ARG A 416 -50.66 1.50 -19.59
CA ARG A 416 -50.16 0.81 -18.39
C ARG A 416 -50.80 -0.56 -18.19
N VAL A 417 -52.10 -0.69 -18.43
CA VAL A 417 -52.80 -1.97 -18.30
C VAL A 417 -52.31 -2.97 -19.35
N LEU A 418 -52.13 -2.54 -20.61
CA LEU A 418 -51.61 -3.40 -21.67
C LEU A 418 -50.17 -3.86 -21.40
N THR A 419 -49.32 -2.98 -20.84
CA THR A 419 -47.95 -3.36 -20.45
C THR A 419 -47.95 -4.42 -19.35
N VAL A 420 -48.81 -4.30 -18.34
CA VAL A 420 -48.92 -5.29 -17.26
C VAL A 420 -49.44 -6.63 -17.78
N ILE A 421 -50.46 -6.63 -18.64
CA ILE A 421 -50.98 -7.85 -19.26
C ILE A 421 -49.89 -8.54 -20.09
N GLY A 422 -49.14 -7.78 -20.90
CA GLY A 422 -48.03 -8.32 -21.68
C GLY A 422 -46.94 -8.94 -20.82
N TYR A 423 -46.63 -8.32 -19.68
CA TYR A 423 -45.64 -8.85 -18.73
C TYR A 423 -46.11 -10.12 -18.02
N VAL A 424 -47.38 -10.17 -17.59
CA VAL A 424 -47.95 -11.36 -16.94
C VAL A 424 -47.97 -12.55 -17.91
N ILE A 425 -48.33 -12.32 -19.18
CA ILE A 425 -48.33 -13.38 -20.19
C ILE A 425 -46.91 -13.87 -20.49
N SER A 426 -45.93 -12.97 -20.64
CA SER A 426 -44.56 -13.37 -20.99
C SER A 426 -43.88 -14.18 -19.88
N VAL A 427 -44.03 -13.76 -18.62
CA VAL A 427 -43.45 -14.47 -17.47
C VAL A 427 -44.15 -15.81 -17.23
N SER A 428 -45.47 -15.85 -17.35
CA SER A 428 -46.25 -17.08 -17.13
C SER A 428 -45.99 -18.12 -18.22
N LEU A 429 -45.87 -17.69 -19.49
CA LEU A 429 -45.59 -18.59 -20.60
C LEU A 429 -44.20 -19.24 -20.49
N ALA A 430 -43.18 -18.47 -20.08
CA ALA A 430 -41.84 -18.98 -19.86
C ALA A 430 -41.80 -20.04 -18.73
N GLY A 431 -42.51 -19.79 -17.62
CA GLY A 431 -42.63 -20.75 -16.51
C GLY A 431 -43.34 -22.05 -16.91
N VAL A 432 -44.41 -21.95 -17.70
CA VAL A 432 -45.12 -23.12 -18.24
C VAL A 432 -44.23 -23.91 -19.20
N MET A 433 -43.51 -23.25 -20.11
CA MET A 433 -42.59 -23.91 -21.04
C MET A 433 -41.44 -24.61 -20.32
N LEU A 434 -40.87 -24.00 -19.28
CA LEU A 434 -39.83 -24.62 -18.46
C LEU A 434 -40.36 -25.85 -17.71
N SER A 435 -41.59 -25.78 -17.21
CA SER A 435 -42.24 -26.91 -16.53
C SER A 435 -42.50 -28.07 -17.51
N LEU A 436 -42.99 -27.78 -18.72
CA LEU A 436 -43.18 -28.78 -19.77
C LEU A 436 -41.85 -29.41 -20.20
N TYR A 437 -40.76 -28.64 -20.25
CA TYR A 437 -39.42 -29.16 -20.53
C TYR A 437 -38.98 -30.18 -19.47
N TYR A 438 -39.12 -29.87 -18.18
CA TYR A 438 -38.75 -30.81 -17.12
C TYR A 438 -39.64 -32.05 -17.05
N VAL A 439 -40.93 -31.93 -17.38
CA VAL A 439 -41.87 -33.06 -17.34
C VAL A 439 -41.73 -33.97 -18.56
N PHE A 440 -41.59 -33.42 -19.76
CA PHE A 440 -41.69 -34.19 -21.00
C PHE A 440 -40.36 -34.42 -21.72
N LEU A 441 -39.38 -33.53 -21.55
CA LEU A 441 -38.15 -33.53 -22.34
C LEU A 441 -36.90 -33.84 -21.52
N TRP A 442 -36.91 -33.54 -20.23
CA TRP A 442 -35.78 -33.80 -19.35
C TRP A 442 -35.70 -35.28 -18.96
N LYS A 443 -34.78 -36.01 -19.59
CA LYS A 443 -34.38 -37.36 -19.18
C LYS A 443 -33.03 -37.30 -18.49
N PRO A 444 -32.97 -37.40 -17.14
CA PRO A 444 -31.69 -37.39 -16.45
C PRO A 444 -30.89 -38.64 -16.83
N THR A 445 -29.67 -38.44 -17.33
CA THR A 445 -28.73 -39.53 -17.61
C THR A 445 -28.23 -40.08 -16.28
N VAL A 446 -28.80 -41.19 -15.83
CA VAL A 446 -28.30 -41.90 -14.64
C VAL A 446 -27.07 -42.70 -15.06
N ASN A 447 -25.88 -42.19 -14.77
CA ASN A 447 -24.67 -43.00 -14.78
C ASN A 447 -24.75 -43.99 -13.60
N THR A 448 -25.30 -45.17 -13.87
CA THR A 448 -25.19 -46.32 -12.97
C THR A 448 -23.80 -46.91 -13.13
N VAL A 449 -22.87 -46.54 -12.23
CA VAL A 449 -21.65 -47.32 -12.05
C VAL A 449 -22.06 -48.62 -11.34
N ARG A 450 -22.10 -49.71 -12.10
CA ARG A 450 -22.23 -51.08 -11.57
C ARG A 450 -20.95 -51.41 -10.79
N TYR A 451 -21.07 -51.67 -9.49
CA TYR A 451 -20.04 -52.39 -8.75
C TYR A 451 -20.10 -53.86 -9.15
N ASP A 452 -19.05 -54.33 -9.82
CA ASP A 452 -18.85 -55.74 -10.15
C ASP A 452 -18.37 -56.48 -8.88
N ASN A 453 -19.23 -57.33 -8.33
CA ASN A 453 -18.95 -58.15 -7.15
C ASN A 453 -18.16 -59.41 -7.55
N ARG A 454 -16.87 -59.30 -7.91
CA ARG A 454 -15.93 -60.43 -7.94
C ARG A 454 -14.48 -59.99 -7.71
N LEU A 455 -13.99 -60.16 -6.48
CA LEU A 455 -12.62 -60.53 -6.07
C LEU A 455 -12.61 -60.69 -4.53
N PRO A 456 -11.69 -61.49 -3.94
CA PRO A 456 -12.02 -62.42 -2.86
C PRO A 456 -11.94 -61.82 -1.46
N LEU A 457 -12.73 -62.40 -0.55
CA LEU A 457 -12.80 -62.09 0.88
C LEU A 457 -11.42 -62.20 1.54
N ALA A 458 -10.87 -61.07 1.98
CA ALA A 458 -9.81 -61.03 2.99
C ALA A 458 -10.47 -60.99 4.39
N GLU A 459 -9.97 -61.84 5.28
CA GLU A 459 -10.50 -62.09 6.62
C GLU A 459 -10.51 -60.83 7.52
N PRO A 460 -11.45 -60.74 8.49
CA PRO A 460 -11.50 -59.61 9.42
C PRO A 460 -10.39 -59.71 10.47
N LEU A 461 -9.51 -58.71 10.52
CA LEU A 461 -8.52 -58.57 11.58
C LEU A 461 -9.22 -58.28 12.92
N VAL A 462 -9.17 -59.27 13.81
CA VAL A 462 -9.59 -59.19 15.21
C VAL A 462 -8.55 -58.36 15.98
N TRP A 463 -8.99 -57.29 16.63
CA TRP A 463 -8.17 -56.53 17.57
C TRP A 463 -7.94 -57.37 18.84
N THR A 464 -6.72 -57.85 19.01
CA THR A 464 -6.23 -58.40 20.28
C THR A 464 -5.44 -57.31 21.00
N VAL A 465 -5.83 -57.06 22.25
CA VAL A 465 -5.11 -56.18 23.18
C VAL A 465 -4.06 -57.03 23.87
N GLU A 466 -2.78 -56.78 23.60
CA GLU A 466 -1.67 -57.33 24.39
C GLU A 466 -1.13 -56.30 25.40
N PRO A 467 -0.64 -56.72 26.58
CA PRO A 467 -0.26 -55.83 27.67
C PRO A 467 1.16 -55.28 27.49
N SER A 468 1.36 -54.08 28.02
CA SER A 468 2.62 -53.33 28.07
C SER A 468 3.75 -54.07 28.80
N LEU A 469 4.95 -54.04 28.20
CA LEU A 469 6.23 -54.36 28.84
C LEU A 469 7.15 -53.12 28.82
N PRO A 470 8.07 -53.00 29.80
CA PRO A 470 8.55 -51.71 30.30
C PRO A 470 9.74 -51.13 29.53
N ALA A 471 9.86 -49.80 29.58
CA ALA A 471 10.94 -49.04 28.99
C ALA A 471 12.26 -49.21 29.77
N THR A 472 13.32 -49.64 29.07
CA THR A 472 14.71 -49.51 29.52
C THR A 472 15.59 -49.05 28.36
N VAL A 473 15.97 -47.77 28.37
CA VAL A 473 17.16 -47.26 27.67
C VAL A 473 17.85 -46.26 28.61
N PRO A 474 19.17 -46.34 28.84
CA PRO A 474 19.87 -45.57 29.87
C PRO A 474 20.21 -44.15 29.41
N ALA A 475 20.17 -43.20 30.37
CA ALA A 475 20.61 -41.82 30.19
C ALA A 475 22.16 -41.70 30.25
N PRO A 476 22.79 -40.73 29.55
CA PRO A 476 24.23 -40.53 29.63
C PRO A 476 24.64 -39.86 30.95
N VAL A 477 25.71 -40.38 31.54
CA VAL A 477 26.34 -39.94 32.79
C VAL A 477 27.16 -38.68 32.54
N LEU A 478 26.80 -37.58 33.19
CA LEU A 478 27.63 -36.38 33.33
C LEU A 478 28.39 -36.48 34.66
N GLN A 479 29.71 -36.61 34.62
CA GLN A 479 30.57 -36.58 35.81
C GLN A 479 30.74 -35.14 36.29
N ILE A 480 30.35 -34.87 37.54
CA ILE A 480 30.70 -33.66 38.30
C ILE A 480 31.58 -34.12 39.48
N PRO A 481 32.73 -33.48 39.75
CA PRO A 481 33.64 -33.87 40.83
C PRO A 481 33.08 -33.52 42.22
N PRO A 482 33.50 -34.22 43.29
CA PRO A 482 32.82 -34.18 44.58
C PRO A 482 33.15 -32.92 45.39
N GLN A 483 32.13 -32.29 45.96
CA GLN A 483 32.28 -31.34 47.06
C GLN A 483 32.20 -32.08 48.41
N SER A 484 33.16 -31.79 49.26
CA SER A 484 33.22 -32.18 50.67
C SER A 484 32.15 -31.46 51.49
N ALA A 485 31.46 -32.21 52.35
CA ALA A 485 30.50 -31.71 53.33
C ALA A 485 31.16 -31.25 54.62
N ALA A 486 30.63 -30.17 55.20
CA ALA A 486 30.50 -29.81 56.64
C ALA A 486 30.50 -28.27 56.76
N GLY A 487 29.57 -27.56 57.39
CA GLY A 487 28.38 -27.88 58.17
C GLY A 487 27.88 -26.60 58.86
N VAL A 488 26.68 -26.69 59.46
CA VAL A 488 26.22 -25.94 60.67
C VAL A 488 25.96 -24.43 60.49
N VAL A 489 24.72 -23.92 60.34
CA VAL A 489 23.56 -23.69 61.27
C VAL A 489 23.40 -22.20 61.62
N GLU A 490 22.12 -21.77 61.66
CA GLU A 490 21.51 -20.62 62.37
C GLU A 490 21.57 -19.18 61.81
N GLY A 491 20.38 -18.55 61.80
CA GLY A 491 20.20 -17.29 62.52
C GLY A 491 19.82 -16.03 61.72
N ASP A 492 18.51 -15.81 61.58
CA ASP A 492 17.77 -14.59 61.91
C ASP A 492 18.26 -13.14 61.57
N VAL A 493 17.41 -12.47 60.78
CA VAL A 493 16.76 -11.14 60.96
C VAL A 493 17.60 -9.83 61.03
N ASN A 494 17.09 -8.83 60.28
CA ASN A 494 17.08 -7.35 60.44
C ASN A 494 18.07 -6.44 59.66
N LEU A 495 17.49 -5.76 58.66
CA LEU A 495 17.29 -4.29 58.56
C LEU A 495 18.45 -3.31 58.87
N VAL A 496 18.62 -2.37 57.91
CA VAL A 496 18.81 -0.90 58.06
C VAL A 496 20.18 -0.27 57.72
N THR A 497 20.15 0.46 56.60
CA THR A 497 20.73 1.80 56.28
C THR A 497 22.20 2.04 55.88
N LYS A 498 22.26 2.95 54.88
CA LYS A 498 23.20 4.07 54.62
C LYS A 498 24.50 3.79 53.86
N GLU A 499 24.46 4.26 52.60
CA GLU A 499 25.38 5.14 51.85
C GLU A 499 26.80 5.45 52.34
N PRO A 500 27.69 5.86 51.41
CA PRO A 500 29.08 5.40 51.31
C PRO A 500 30.09 6.45 51.80
N ASP A 501 31.33 6.03 51.99
CA ASP A 501 32.46 6.96 51.99
C ASP A 501 33.74 6.37 51.37
N VAL A 502 34.58 7.33 51.01
CA VAL A 502 35.69 7.40 50.05
C VAL A 502 37.02 6.89 50.64
N ASP A 503 38.02 6.80 49.75
CA ASP A 503 39.50 6.85 49.94
C ASP A 503 40.23 5.50 49.76
N GLY A 504 41.31 5.38 48.98
CA GLY A 504 42.10 6.34 48.22
C GLY A 504 43.42 5.72 47.72
N ASN A 505 43.97 6.35 46.67
CA ASN A 505 45.38 6.42 46.22
C ASN A 505 46.20 5.22 45.69
N SER A 506 46.65 5.38 44.43
CA SER A 506 48.07 5.55 44.01
C SER A 506 48.12 5.86 42.50
N GLU A 507 48.33 7.11 42.08
CA GLU A 507 49.61 7.77 41.69
C GLU A 507 49.98 7.67 40.18
N ASP A 508 50.00 8.86 39.55
CA ASP A 508 51.03 9.46 38.68
C ASP A 508 51.29 8.88 37.25
N MET A 509 51.52 9.68 36.19
CA MET A 509 51.79 11.12 36.02
C MET A 509 51.77 11.55 34.53
N ILE A 510 51.62 12.88 34.28
CA ILE A 510 52.23 13.73 33.20
C ILE A 510 51.61 13.65 31.76
N THR A 511 51.24 14.73 31.03
CA THR A 511 51.34 16.21 31.15
C THR A 511 50.49 16.96 30.09
N SER A 512 49.98 18.14 30.50
CA SER A 512 49.84 19.46 29.82
C SER A 512 49.17 19.58 28.43
N SER A 513 48.26 20.54 28.14
CA SER A 513 48.23 21.96 28.54
C SER A 513 46.84 22.59 28.30
N GLN A 514 46.39 23.44 29.23
CA GLN A 514 45.28 24.40 29.12
C GLN A 514 45.84 25.83 28.99
N GLU A 515 45.11 26.72 28.31
CA GLU A 515 44.95 28.15 28.63
C GLU A 515 43.43 28.45 28.44
N LEU A 516 42.67 28.85 29.48
CA LEU A 516 42.45 30.22 30.02
C LEU A 516 41.89 31.17 28.95
N LEU A 517 40.91 32.06 29.16
CA LEU A 517 40.06 32.52 30.26
C LEU A 517 38.97 33.42 29.61
N GLU A 518 37.87 33.61 30.34
CA GLU A 518 37.06 34.84 30.41
C GLU A 518 36.09 35.28 29.29
N ASN A 519 34.83 35.30 29.73
CA ASN A 519 33.70 36.12 29.29
C ASN A 519 33.95 37.59 29.69
N PRO A 520 33.51 38.59 28.91
CA PRO A 520 32.27 39.28 29.30
C PRO A 520 31.43 39.73 28.08
N GLY A 521 30.11 39.71 28.17
CA GLY A 521 29.37 40.95 28.44
C GLY A 521 28.48 41.35 27.25
N ARG A 522 27.16 41.36 27.48
CA ARG A 522 26.16 42.03 26.64
C ARG A 522 26.49 43.51 26.46
N PRO A 523 25.97 44.12 25.39
CA PRO A 523 25.11 45.28 25.62
C PRO A 523 23.78 45.24 24.83
N ASP A 524 22.97 46.22 25.21
CA ASP A 524 21.55 46.42 25.01
C ASP A 524 21.04 46.63 23.57
N ARG A 525 19.71 46.51 23.52
CA ARG A 525 18.77 46.91 22.47
C ARG A 525 18.84 48.40 22.14
N ASP A 526 18.52 48.74 20.90
CA ASP A 526 17.48 49.69 20.42
C ASP A 526 17.80 50.14 18.96
N PRO A 527 16.91 50.83 18.21
CA PRO A 527 16.02 50.21 17.22
C PRO A 527 16.11 50.91 15.82
N VAL A 528 15.13 50.65 14.94
CA VAL A 528 14.63 51.52 13.84
C VAL A 528 15.10 51.20 12.40
N ASP A 529 14.07 50.92 11.58
CA ASP A 529 13.83 51.15 10.14
C ASP A 529 14.94 51.00 9.09
N ALA A 530 14.73 50.05 8.16
CA ALA A 530 14.57 50.27 6.71
C ALA A 530 14.12 48.99 6.01
#